data_AF-A0A7V1AQU3-F1
#
_entry.id   AF-A0A7V1AQU3-F1
#
_cell.length_a   1.000
_cell.length_b   1.000
_cell.length_c   1.000
_cell.angle_alpha   90.00
_cell.angle_beta   90.00
_cell.angle_gamma   90.00
#
_symmetry.space_group_name_H-M   'P 1'
#
loop_
_entity.id
_entity.type
_entity.pdbx_description
1 polymer ?
#
loop_
_entity_poly.entity_id
_entity_poly.type
_entity_poly.pdbx_seq_one_letter_code
_entity_poly.pdbx_strand_id
1 'polypeptide(L)'
;MELEFPKKLNLAQLPTPIQKLSRLSEFFGGPTLYIKRDDLTGIGLSGNKIRKLEFTLYEALRGGADTVITCGGIGSNHARATAVAARQLGLTPVLVLRGKPGRYPDGNLLLDSLLGAELKFISREDYSESRDAVMDDLAAQWEKRGHHAYVIPEGASNAVGAWGYANAFLEMHRQLSEKKLKIDAVVCAVGSGGTQAGLLIGAETAHWEGEILGINVCDDAAFFKERIGGILNAFRRKYKAPLQISEDDIHLIDGYVGRGYALSRPEELQVIKD
;
A
#
# COMPACT_ATOMS: atom_id res chain seq x y z
N MET A 1 2.98 -23.91 0.39
CA MET A 1 3.70 -23.73 1.68
C MET A 1 2.68 -23.28 2.71
N GLU A 2 2.65 -23.86 3.90
CA GLU A 2 1.70 -23.43 4.94
C GLU A 2 2.31 -22.32 5.79
N LEU A 3 2.09 -21.07 5.36
CA LEU A 3 2.43 -19.89 6.14
C LEU A 3 1.38 -19.70 7.24
N GLU A 4 1.82 -19.64 8.50
CA GLU A 4 0.92 -19.26 9.60
C GLU A 4 0.57 -17.78 9.47
N PHE A 5 -0.69 -17.48 9.14
CA PHE A 5 -1.14 -16.11 8.99
C PHE A 5 -1.23 -15.41 10.35
N PRO A 6 -0.55 -14.27 10.54
CA PRO A 6 -0.67 -13.53 11.79
C PRO A 6 -2.08 -12.96 11.94
N LYS A 7 -2.45 -12.69 13.19
CA LYS A 7 -3.69 -11.97 13.50
C LYS A 7 -3.66 -10.58 12.86
N LYS A 8 -4.85 -10.14 12.45
CA LYS A 8 -5.10 -8.84 11.85
C LYS A 8 -6.40 -8.26 12.37
N LEU A 9 -6.59 -6.96 12.16
CA LEU A 9 -7.88 -6.31 12.32
C LEU A 9 -8.82 -6.64 11.13
N ASN A 10 -10.10 -6.35 11.29
CA ASN A 10 -11.13 -6.50 10.25
C ASN A 10 -11.82 -5.14 10.01
N LEU A 11 -11.07 -4.21 9.43
CA LEU A 11 -11.51 -2.84 9.14
C LEU A 11 -11.96 -2.69 7.68
N ALA A 12 -11.36 -3.45 6.76
CA ALA A 12 -11.69 -3.40 5.35
C ALA A 12 -13.01 -4.12 5.05
N GLN A 13 -13.78 -3.58 4.11
CA GLN A 13 -14.93 -4.27 3.54
C GLN A 13 -14.46 -5.35 2.55
N LEU A 14 -14.47 -6.60 3.00
CA LEU A 14 -13.95 -7.76 2.28
C LEU A 14 -15.01 -8.88 2.16
N PRO A 15 -14.91 -9.76 1.15
CA PRO A 15 -13.95 -9.72 0.05
C PRO A 15 -14.32 -8.65 -0.99
N THR A 16 -13.33 -7.99 -1.62
CA THR A 16 -13.64 -7.03 -2.69
C THR A 16 -14.01 -7.75 -4.00
N PRO A 17 -14.90 -7.21 -4.84
CA PRO A 17 -15.37 -7.92 -6.02
C PRO A 17 -14.32 -7.97 -7.14
N ILE A 18 -14.37 -9.04 -7.94
CA ILE A 18 -13.68 -9.16 -9.23
C ILE A 18 -14.72 -8.87 -10.33
N GLN A 19 -14.46 -7.87 -11.18
CA GLN A 19 -15.38 -7.43 -12.23
C GLN A 19 -14.73 -7.57 -13.60
N LYS A 20 -15.47 -8.10 -14.58
CA LYS A 20 -15.03 -8.15 -15.98
C LYS A 20 -15.18 -6.78 -16.62
N LEU A 21 -14.12 -6.29 -17.27
CA LEU A 21 -14.10 -5.03 -17.98
C LEU A 21 -14.36 -5.26 -19.47
N SER A 22 -15.56 -5.74 -19.83
CA SER A 22 -15.88 -6.18 -21.19
C SER A 22 -15.68 -5.10 -22.24
N ARG A 23 -16.13 -3.86 -21.98
CA ARG A 23 -15.98 -2.73 -22.91
C ARG A 23 -14.51 -2.34 -23.13
N LEU A 24 -13.72 -2.34 -22.06
CA LEU A 24 -12.30 -2.02 -22.15
C LEU A 24 -11.53 -3.13 -22.89
N SER A 25 -11.89 -4.39 -22.63
CA SER A 25 -11.34 -5.53 -23.36
C SER A 25 -11.64 -5.43 -24.85
N GLU A 26 -12.88 -5.07 -25.23
CA GLU A 26 -13.28 -4.86 -26.62
C GLU A 26 -12.55 -3.68 -27.26
N PHE A 27 -12.44 -2.55 -26.54
CA PHE A 27 -11.76 -1.35 -27.02
C PHE A 27 -10.30 -1.63 -27.44
N PHE A 28 -9.56 -2.43 -26.67
CA PHE A 28 -8.19 -2.81 -27.02
C PHE A 28 -8.09 -4.00 -27.99
N GLY A 29 -9.22 -4.58 -28.42
CA GLY A 29 -9.22 -5.79 -29.25
C GLY A 29 -8.74 -7.06 -28.52
N GLY A 30 -8.90 -7.07 -27.18
CA GLY A 30 -8.22 -7.96 -26.24
C GLY A 30 -7.14 -7.21 -25.43
N PRO A 31 -6.53 -7.81 -24.40
CA PRO A 31 -6.84 -9.09 -23.74
C PRO A 31 -8.17 -9.05 -22.96
N THR A 32 -8.58 -10.17 -22.35
CA THR A 32 -9.73 -10.16 -21.43
C THR A 32 -9.34 -9.55 -20.10
N LEU A 33 -9.91 -8.39 -19.78
CA LEU A 33 -9.56 -7.63 -18.59
C LEU A 33 -10.55 -7.87 -17.44
N TYR A 34 -10.00 -8.03 -16.25
CA TYR A 34 -10.72 -8.04 -14.98
C TYR A 34 -10.09 -7.04 -14.02
N ILE A 35 -10.89 -6.53 -13.08
CA ILE A 35 -10.40 -5.67 -12.00
C ILE A 35 -10.82 -6.23 -10.65
N LYS A 36 -9.84 -6.36 -9.73
CA LYS A 36 -10.07 -6.57 -8.30
C LYS A 36 -10.30 -5.20 -7.66
N ARG A 37 -11.53 -4.94 -7.22
CA ARG A 37 -11.97 -3.60 -6.77
C ARG A 37 -11.54 -3.26 -5.36
N ASP A 38 -10.23 -3.21 -5.13
CA ASP A 38 -9.67 -2.80 -3.83
C ASP A 38 -9.90 -1.32 -3.49
N ASP A 39 -10.41 -0.53 -4.43
CA ASP A 39 -10.99 0.79 -4.16
C ASP A 39 -12.30 0.69 -3.33
N LEU A 40 -12.96 -0.47 -3.29
CA LEU A 40 -14.21 -0.70 -2.53
C LEU A 40 -13.97 -1.28 -1.13
N THR A 41 -12.81 -1.07 -0.52
CA THR A 41 -12.49 -1.54 0.84
C THR A 41 -13.13 -0.72 1.97
N GLY A 42 -14.00 0.25 1.64
CA GLY A 42 -14.75 1.09 2.60
C GLY A 42 -14.52 2.59 2.40
N ILE A 43 -15.48 3.43 2.79
CA ILE A 43 -15.38 4.89 2.64
C ILE A 43 -14.35 5.43 3.64
N GLY A 44 -13.42 6.28 3.20
CA GLY A 44 -12.33 6.81 4.03
C GLY A 44 -11.16 5.83 4.25
N LEU A 45 -11.41 4.52 4.28
CA LEU A 45 -10.36 3.48 4.27
C LEU A 45 -9.98 2.99 2.86
N SER A 46 -10.75 3.43 1.85
CA SER A 46 -10.72 2.99 0.46
C SER A 46 -9.31 2.87 -0.11
N GLY A 47 -9.12 1.79 -0.86
CA GLY A 47 -7.91 1.50 -1.60
C GLY A 47 -7.09 0.38 -0.99
N ASN A 48 -5.88 0.24 -1.50
CA ASN A 48 -4.96 -0.83 -1.14
C ASN A 48 -4.38 -0.72 0.27
N LYS A 49 -4.34 0.49 0.84
CA LYS A 49 -3.57 0.76 2.07
C LYS A 49 -4.18 0.07 3.28
N ILE A 50 -5.51 0.01 3.38
CA ILE A 50 -6.16 -0.61 4.53
C ILE A 50 -5.82 -2.10 4.69
N ARG A 51 -5.66 -2.85 3.59
CA ARG A 51 -5.27 -4.26 3.66
C ARG A 51 -3.94 -4.47 4.39
N LYS A 52 -2.97 -3.56 4.21
CA LYS A 52 -1.69 -3.60 4.91
C LYS A 52 -1.82 -3.09 6.35
N LEU A 53 -2.58 -2.01 6.53
CA LEU A 53 -2.81 -1.39 7.83
C LEU A 53 -3.53 -2.31 8.82
N GLU A 54 -4.39 -3.23 8.38
CA GLU A 54 -5.03 -4.21 9.27
C GLU A 54 -4.01 -5.06 10.07
N PHE A 55 -2.84 -5.35 9.48
CA PHE A 55 -1.75 -6.06 10.15
C PHE A 55 -0.88 -5.12 10.96
N THR A 56 -0.50 -3.98 10.37
CA THR A 56 0.36 -3.00 11.05
C THR A 56 -0.29 -2.42 12.30
N LEU A 57 -1.56 -2.04 12.23
CA LEU A 57 -2.30 -1.48 13.36
C LEU A 57 -2.66 -2.54 14.39
N TYR A 58 -2.81 -3.80 13.99
CA TYR A 58 -2.89 -4.91 14.95
C TYR A 58 -1.60 -4.99 15.78
N GLU A 59 -0.44 -4.93 15.13
CA GLU A 59 0.86 -4.94 15.81
C GLU A 59 1.02 -3.72 16.74
N ALA A 60 0.61 -2.53 16.28
CA ALA A 60 0.64 -1.30 17.08
C ALA A 60 -0.21 -1.41 18.35
N LEU A 61 -1.47 -1.84 18.23
CA LEU A 61 -2.37 -2.02 19.36
C LEU A 61 -1.87 -3.07 20.35
N ARG A 62 -1.36 -4.20 19.84
CA ARG A 62 -0.78 -5.26 20.69
C ARG A 62 0.47 -4.75 21.42
N GLY A 63 1.18 -3.79 20.85
CA GLY A 63 2.31 -3.10 21.47
C GLY A 63 1.90 -2.02 22.48
N GLY A 64 0.60 -1.76 22.68
CA GLY A 64 0.12 -0.73 23.59
C GLY A 64 0.22 0.69 23.03
N ALA A 65 0.37 0.85 21.72
CA ALA A 65 0.42 2.16 21.10
C ALA A 65 -0.91 2.92 21.26
N ASP A 66 -0.82 4.21 21.58
CA ASP A 66 -1.94 5.16 21.58
C ASP A 66 -1.83 6.18 20.43
N THR A 67 -0.69 6.21 19.76
CA THR A 67 -0.33 7.16 18.71
C THR A 67 0.30 6.42 17.55
N VAL A 68 -0.05 6.78 16.32
CA VAL A 68 0.57 6.25 15.10
C VAL A 68 1.15 7.37 14.26
N ILE A 69 2.39 7.20 13.83
CA ILE A 69 3.13 8.18 13.03
C ILE A 69 3.36 7.59 11.65
N THR A 70 3.02 8.31 10.59
CA THR A 70 3.29 7.88 9.22
C THR A 70 3.63 9.06 8.33
N CYS A 71 4.09 8.76 7.12
CA CYS A 71 4.46 9.76 6.12
C CYS A 71 3.69 9.62 4.79
N GLY A 72 3.75 10.69 3.98
CA GLY A 72 3.23 10.69 2.61
C GLY A 72 3.40 12.04 1.92
N GLY A 73 2.99 12.14 0.66
CA GLY A 73 2.72 13.45 0.05
C GLY A 73 1.43 14.08 0.61
N ILE A 74 1.22 15.38 0.36
CA ILE A 74 0.00 16.11 0.78
C ILE A 74 -1.30 15.39 0.41
N GLY A 75 -1.40 14.81 -0.79
CA GLY A 75 -2.58 14.06 -1.24
C GLY A 75 -2.53 12.55 -0.93
N SER A 76 -1.73 12.11 0.03
CA SER A 76 -1.43 10.68 0.24
C SER A 76 -2.66 9.86 0.66
N ASN A 77 -3.03 8.87 -0.15
CA ASN A 77 -4.02 7.86 0.22
C ASN A 77 -3.59 7.03 1.43
N HIS A 78 -2.28 6.86 1.65
CA HIS A 78 -1.76 6.14 2.81
C HIS A 78 -1.93 6.93 4.10
N ALA A 79 -1.62 8.23 4.07
CA ALA A 79 -1.80 9.11 5.23
C ALA A 79 -3.28 9.14 5.63
N ARG A 80 -4.18 9.35 4.66
CA ARG A 80 -5.63 9.34 4.86
C ARG A 80 -6.17 8.02 5.40
N ALA A 81 -5.80 6.88 4.80
CA ALA A 81 -6.25 5.59 5.30
C ALA A 81 -5.74 5.31 6.72
N THR A 82 -4.51 5.74 7.04
CA THR A 82 -3.94 5.62 8.38
C THR A 82 -4.69 6.49 9.38
N ALA A 83 -4.97 7.75 9.03
CA ALA A 83 -5.70 8.67 9.90
C ALA A 83 -7.11 8.17 10.21
N VAL A 84 -7.84 7.70 9.21
CA VAL A 84 -9.19 7.13 9.40
C VAL A 84 -9.14 5.90 10.28
N ALA A 85 -8.24 4.94 10.00
CA ALA A 85 -8.13 3.72 10.77
C ALA A 85 -7.67 3.98 12.22
N ALA A 86 -6.72 4.90 12.42
CA ALA A 86 -6.25 5.31 13.74
C ALA A 86 -7.42 5.84 14.58
N ARG A 87 -8.22 6.77 14.04
CA ARG A 87 -9.37 7.33 14.76
C ARG A 87 -10.45 6.29 15.06
N GLN A 88 -10.72 5.34 14.16
CA GLN A 88 -11.64 4.24 14.45
C GLN A 88 -11.19 3.36 15.62
N LEU A 89 -9.88 3.26 15.85
CA LEU A 89 -9.27 2.45 16.89
C LEU A 89 -8.96 3.25 18.17
N GLY A 90 -9.33 4.53 18.23
CA GLY A 90 -9.03 5.40 19.37
C GLY A 90 -7.57 5.87 19.44
N LEU A 91 -6.80 5.73 18.35
CA LEU A 91 -5.41 6.16 18.24
C LEU A 91 -5.31 7.61 17.73
N THR A 92 -4.23 8.29 18.10
CA THR A 92 -3.89 9.61 17.55
C THR A 92 -3.04 9.49 16.29
N PRO A 93 -3.49 9.98 15.12
CA PRO A 93 -2.68 9.98 13.91
C PRO A 93 -1.78 11.22 13.82
N VAL A 94 -0.50 10.99 13.55
CA VAL A 94 0.51 12.01 13.27
C VAL A 94 1.05 11.79 11.87
N LEU A 95 0.98 12.80 11.01
CA LEU A 95 1.26 12.71 9.58
C LEU A 95 2.43 13.62 9.20
N VAL A 96 3.52 13.02 8.73
CA VAL A 96 4.67 13.72 8.15
C VAL A 96 4.45 13.87 6.64
N LEU A 97 4.09 15.07 6.19
CA LEU A 97 3.64 15.33 4.82
C LEU A 97 4.67 16.12 4.00
N ARG A 98 5.02 15.60 2.82
CA ARG A 98 5.89 16.30 1.85
C ARG A 98 5.14 17.47 1.21
N GLY A 99 5.64 18.69 1.43
CA GLY A 99 5.13 19.91 0.82
C GLY A 99 4.80 20.98 1.85
N LYS A 100 3.88 21.89 1.51
CA LYS A 100 3.38 22.95 2.39
C LYS A 100 1.85 22.98 2.36
N PRO A 101 1.17 23.38 3.44
CA PRO A 101 -0.28 23.50 3.41
C PRO A 101 -0.70 24.58 2.42
N GLY A 102 -1.74 24.30 1.64
CA GLY A 102 -2.46 25.33 0.88
C GLY A 102 -3.33 26.20 1.80
N ARG A 103 -3.93 27.26 1.25
CA ARG A 103 -4.87 28.11 2.01
C ARG A 103 -6.10 27.34 2.50
N TYR A 104 -6.57 26.40 1.70
CA TYR A 104 -7.70 25.53 2.02
C TYR A 104 -7.28 24.09 1.73
N PRO A 105 -7.38 23.17 2.71
CA PRO A 105 -7.11 21.76 2.46
C PRO A 105 -8.22 21.15 1.60
N ASP A 106 -7.86 20.28 0.67
CA ASP A 106 -8.76 19.54 -0.20
C ASP A 106 -8.42 18.04 -0.21
N GLY A 107 -9.27 17.23 -0.87
CA GLY A 107 -9.06 15.80 -1.06
C GLY A 107 -8.69 15.06 0.23
N ASN A 108 -7.57 14.31 0.20
CA ASN A 108 -7.09 13.55 1.34
C ASN A 108 -6.62 14.45 2.50
N LEU A 109 -6.01 15.61 2.23
CA LEU A 109 -5.54 16.52 3.28
C LEU A 109 -6.72 17.11 4.09
N LEU A 110 -7.83 17.39 3.42
CA LEU A 110 -9.07 17.81 4.10
C LEU A 110 -9.55 16.73 5.07
N LEU A 111 -9.58 15.48 4.63
CA LEU A 111 -9.98 14.35 5.48
C LEU A 111 -9.02 14.18 6.66
N ASP A 112 -7.71 14.24 6.43
CA ASP A 112 -6.69 14.20 7.48
C ASP A 112 -6.92 15.28 8.55
N SER A 113 -7.27 16.50 8.10
CA SER A 113 -7.54 17.65 8.97
C SER A 113 -8.85 17.48 9.76
N LEU A 114 -9.92 17.01 9.12
CA LEU A 114 -11.23 16.74 9.76
C LEU A 114 -11.16 15.62 10.79
N LEU A 115 -10.26 14.66 10.58
CA LEU A 115 -9.95 13.60 11.55
C LEU A 115 -9.05 14.10 12.68
N GLY A 116 -8.65 15.37 12.67
CA GLY A 116 -7.80 15.98 13.69
C GLY A 116 -6.41 15.35 13.74
N ALA A 117 -5.84 14.95 12.60
CA ALA A 117 -4.47 14.46 12.57
C ALA A 117 -3.47 15.58 12.91
N GLU A 118 -2.41 15.26 13.64
CA GLU A 118 -1.29 16.19 13.84
C GLU A 118 -0.44 16.22 12.55
N LEU A 119 -0.37 17.38 11.90
CA LEU A 119 0.29 17.51 10.60
C LEU A 119 1.67 18.16 10.75
N LYS A 120 2.72 17.45 10.33
CA LYS A 120 4.07 17.99 10.19
C LYS A 120 4.44 18.06 8.71
N PHE A 121 4.54 19.27 8.18
CA PHE A 121 4.97 19.49 6.80
C PHE A 121 6.50 19.55 6.72
N ILE A 122 7.09 18.85 5.74
CA ILE A 122 8.53 18.86 5.47
C ILE A 122 8.84 19.11 4.00
N SER A 123 10.06 19.57 3.71
CA SER A 123 10.50 19.86 2.34
C SER A 123 10.59 18.57 1.49
N ARG A 124 10.78 18.72 0.17
CA ARG A 124 10.96 17.54 -0.70
C ARG A 124 12.28 16.86 -0.41
N GLU A 125 13.30 17.67 -0.12
CA GLU A 125 14.65 17.27 0.23
C GLU A 125 14.64 16.48 1.55
N ASP A 126 14.05 17.04 2.61
CA ASP A 126 13.88 16.34 3.89
C ASP A 126 13.09 15.04 3.73
N TYR A 127 12.04 15.04 2.90
CA TYR A 127 11.27 13.82 2.67
C TYR A 127 12.09 12.72 1.97
N SER A 128 13.03 13.10 1.12
CA SER A 128 13.88 12.15 0.41
C SER A 128 15.02 11.63 1.28
N GLU A 129 15.64 12.50 2.07
CA GLU A 129 16.90 12.22 2.76
C GLU A 129 16.73 11.84 4.23
N SER A 130 15.71 12.38 4.90
CA SER A 130 15.62 12.34 6.37
C SER A 130 14.24 11.96 6.91
N ARG A 131 13.25 11.63 6.06
CA ARG A 131 11.88 11.30 6.45
C ARG A 131 11.79 10.27 7.59
N ASP A 132 12.54 9.18 7.51
CA ASP A 132 12.46 8.12 8.51
C ASP A 132 13.05 8.61 9.85
N ALA A 133 14.17 9.33 9.82
CA ALA A 133 14.73 9.99 11.01
C ALA A 133 13.79 11.05 11.60
N VAL A 134 13.05 11.79 10.77
CA VAL A 134 12.04 12.76 11.23
C VAL A 134 10.87 12.05 11.93
N MET A 135 10.42 10.90 11.42
CA MET A 135 9.38 10.11 12.07
C MET A 135 9.86 9.52 13.41
N ASP A 136 11.11 9.05 13.47
CA ASP A 136 11.70 8.52 14.71
C ASP A 136 11.90 9.60 15.77
N ASP A 137 12.35 10.81 15.38
CA ASP A 137 12.44 11.95 16.29
C ASP A 137 11.05 12.37 16.82
N LEU A 138 10.04 12.40 15.95
CA LEU A 138 8.66 12.64 16.40
C LEU A 138 8.19 11.57 17.37
N ALA A 139 8.44 10.28 17.10
CA ALA A 139 8.09 9.21 18.03
C ALA A 139 8.73 9.45 19.40
N ALA A 140 10.03 9.76 19.45
CA ALA A 140 10.72 10.10 20.69
C ALA A 140 10.15 11.34 21.40
N GLN A 141 9.64 12.33 20.66
CA GLN A 141 8.96 13.49 21.24
C GLN A 141 7.61 13.12 21.86
N TRP A 142 6.85 12.22 21.24
CA TRP A 142 5.58 11.72 21.77
C TRP A 142 5.78 10.85 23.02
N GLU A 143 6.81 10.00 23.04
CA GLU A 143 7.20 9.23 24.23
C GLU A 143 7.52 10.16 25.42
N LYS A 144 8.23 11.26 25.19
CA LYS A 144 8.51 12.28 26.23
C LYS A 144 7.25 12.97 26.76
N ARG A 145 6.15 12.97 26.00
CA ARG A 145 4.84 13.50 26.42
C ARG A 145 3.97 12.43 27.10
N GLY A 146 4.48 11.21 27.29
CA GLY A 146 3.78 10.11 27.95
C GLY A 146 2.89 9.29 27.02
N HIS A 147 3.13 9.34 25.71
CA HIS A 147 2.39 8.60 24.70
C HIS A 147 3.24 7.49 24.08
N HIS A 148 2.63 6.34 23.81
CA HIS A 148 3.32 5.24 23.14
C HIS A 148 3.13 5.32 21.62
N ALA A 149 4.16 5.73 20.89
CA ALA A 149 4.08 5.96 19.45
C ALA A 149 4.51 4.75 18.63
N TYR A 150 3.77 4.43 17.57
CA TYR A 150 4.13 3.40 16.58
C TYR A 150 4.38 4.03 15.20
N VAL A 151 5.59 3.86 14.67
CA VAL A 151 5.97 4.38 13.35
C VAL A 151 5.57 3.40 12.24
N ILE A 152 4.84 3.91 11.26
CA ILE A 152 4.40 3.18 10.07
C ILE A 152 5.15 3.76 8.86
N PRO A 153 5.97 2.96 8.15
CA PRO A 153 6.70 3.46 7.00
C PRO A 153 5.76 3.77 5.82
N GLU A 154 6.27 4.51 4.85
CA GLU A 154 5.52 4.94 3.66
C GLU A 154 4.74 3.80 3.00
N GLY A 155 3.42 3.96 2.92
CA GLY A 155 2.52 2.99 2.29
C GLY A 155 2.37 1.68 3.05
N ALA A 156 2.79 1.63 4.33
CA ALA A 156 2.94 0.42 5.14
C ALA A 156 3.75 -0.67 4.40
N SER A 157 4.74 -0.25 3.61
CA SER A 157 5.53 -1.16 2.77
C SER A 157 6.74 -1.70 3.54
N ASN A 158 6.46 -2.65 4.41
CA ASN A 158 7.44 -3.42 5.17
C ASN A 158 7.00 -4.88 5.28
N ALA A 159 7.76 -5.70 6.01
CA ALA A 159 7.44 -7.11 6.23
C ALA A 159 6.05 -7.34 6.85
N VAL A 160 5.58 -6.47 7.75
CA VAL A 160 4.26 -6.62 8.39
C VAL A 160 3.15 -6.31 7.39
N GLY A 161 3.23 -5.18 6.70
CA GLY A 161 2.22 -4.78 5.74
C GLY A 161 2.16 -5.68 4.50
N ALA A 162 3.24 -6.39 4.16
CA ALA A 162 3.25 -7.35 3.05
C ALA A 162 2.20 -8.47 3.23
N TRP A 163 1.87 -8.86 4.47
CA TRP A 163 0.77 -9.80 4.74
C TRP A 163 -0.57 -9.33 4.18
N GLY A 164 -0.80 -8.01 4.10
CA GLY A 164 -2.02 -7.43 3.56
C GLY A 164 -2.32 -7.90 2.14
N TYR A 165 -1.30 -7.89 1.28
CA TYR A 165 -1.45 -8.31 -0.11
C TYR A 165 -1.19 -9.80 -0.35
N ALA A 166 -0.46 -10.48 0.54
CA ALA A 166 -0.45 -11.93 0.57
C ALA A 166 -1.86 -12.48 0.83
N ASN A 167 -2.55 -11.93 1.86
CA ASN A 167 -3.94 -12.27 2.15
C ASN A 167 -4.89 -11.89 0.99
N ALA A 168 -4.70 -10.72 0.39
CA ALA A 168 -5.50 -10.27 -0.75
C ALA A 168 -5.39 -11.20 -1.95
N PHE A 169 -4.18 -11.71 -2.22
CA PHE A 169 -3.95 -12.67 -3.29
C PHE A 169 -4.69 -13.99 -3.02
N LEU A 170 -4.61 -14.53 -1.80
CA LEU A 170 -5.33 -15.75 -1.43
C LEU A 170 -6.86 -15.56 -1.49
N GLU A 171 -7.36 -14.39 -1.07
CA GLU A 171 -8.76 -14.00 -1.25
C GLU A 171 -9.16 -14.04 -2.73
N MET A 172 -8.39 -13.39 -3.60
CA MET A 172 -8.61 -13.39 -5.05
C MET A 172 -8.53 -14.79 -5.65
N HIS A 173 -7.51 -15.58 -5.29
CA HIS A 173 -7.32 -16.94 -5.79
C HIS A 173 -8.50 -17.86 -5.45
N ARG A 174 -9.07 -17.73 -4.25
CA ARG A 174 -10.31 -18.43 -3.86
C ARG A 174 -11.50 -17.98 -4.72
N GLN A 175 -11.71 -16.67 -4.86
CA GLN A 175 -12.80 -16.12 -5.68
C GLN A 175 -12.72 -16.57 -7.16
N LEU A 176 -11.50 -16.65 -7.72
CA LEU A 176 -11.26 -17.15 -9.08
C LEU A 176 -11.60 -18.63 -9.20
N SER A 177 -11.15 -19.43 -8.22
CA SER A 177 -11.42 -20.87 -8.17
C SER A 177 -12.92 -21.19 -8.08
N GLU A 178 -13.66 -20.49 -7.21
CA GLU A 178 -15.12 -20.61 -7.08
C GLU A 178 -15.84 -20.28 -8.39
N LYS A 179 -15.34 -19.29 -9.13
CA LYS A 179 -15.87 -18.89 -10.44
C LYS A 179 -15.35 -19.75 -11.60
N LYS A 180 -14.45 -20.70 -11.35
CA LYS A 180 -13.72 -21.49 -12.36
C LYS A 180 -13.05 -20.59 -13.41
N LEU A 181 -12.58 -19.42 -12.98
CA LEU A 181 -11.91 -18.44 -13.82
C LEU A 181 -10.39 -18.61 -13.68
N LYS A 182 -9.69 -18.74 -14.80
CA LYS A 182 -8.23 -18.66 -14.85
C LYS A 182 -7.82 -17.25 -15.28
N ILE A 183 -6.75 -16.75 -14.69
CA ILE A 183 -6.08 -15.51 -15.09
C ILE A 183 -4.60 -15.80 -15.30
N ASP A 184 -4.02 -15.17 -16.30
CA ASP A 184 -2.63 -15.39 -16.68
C ASP A 184 -1.68 -14.41 -15.98
N ALA A 185 -2.18 -13.21 -15.65
CA ALA A 185 -1.39 -12.17 -14.99
C ALA A 185 -2.23 -11.33 -14.02
N VAL A 186 -1.57 -10.78 -13.01
CA VAL A 186 -2.07 -9.74 -12.10
C VAL A 186 -1.21 -8.50 -12.27
N VAL A 187 -1.82 -7.39 -12.66
CA VAL A 187 -1.14 -6.11 -12.84
C VAL A 187 -1.41 -5.19 -11.65
N CYS A 188 -0.39 -4.52 -11.13
CA CYS A 188 -0.54 -3.55 -10.05
C CYS A 188 0.36 -2.32 -10.21
N ALA A 189 -0.08 -1.18 -9.68
CA ALA A 189 0.75 0.02 -9.60
C ALA A 189 1.75 -0.06 -8.42
N VAL A 190 2.99 0.39 -8.64
CA VAL A 190 4.10 0.30 -7.69
C VAL A 190 4.61 1.70 -7.34
N GLY A 191 4.36 2.13 -6.10
CA GLY A 191 4.85 3.42 -5.58
C GLY A 191 5.64 3.31 -4.26
N SER A 192 5.53 2.20 -3.53
CA SER A 192 6.39 1.93 -2.36
C SER A 192 6.75 0.45 -2.19
N GLY A 193 6.43 -0.40 -3.17
CA GLY A 193 6.82 -1.82 -3.24
C GLY A 193 5.93 -2.83 -2.49
N GLY A 194 5.38 -2.48 -1.32
CA GLY A 194 4.75 -3.49 -0.45
C GLY A 194 3.48 -4.17 -0.98
N THR A 195 2.84 -3.62 -2.01
CA THR A 195 1.70 -4.26 -2.67
C THR A 195 2.19 -5.46 -3.48
N GLN A 196 3.15 -5.22 -4.39
CA GLN A 196 3.73 -6.26 -5.23
C GLN A 196 4.45 -7.32 -4.40
N ALA A 197 5.21 -6.91 -3.37
CA ALA A 197 5.86 -7.85 -2.46
C ALA A 197 4.83 -8.83 -1.83
N GLY A 198 3.70 -8.31 -1.35
CA GLY A 198 2.63 -9.14 -0.80
C GLY A 198 1.97 -10.04 -1.85
N LEU A 199 1.73 -9.54 -3.06
CA LEU A 199 1.18 -10.33 -4.16
C LEU A 199 2.09 -11.51 -4.52
N LEU A 200 3.41 -11.29 -4.60
CA LEU A 200 4.40 -12.34 -4.85
C LEU A 200 4.38 -13.41 -3.75
N ILE A 201 4.37 -13.01 -2.48
CA ILE A 201 4.26 -13.94 -1.33
C ILE A 201 2.97 -14.76 -1.44
N GLY A 202 1.85 -14.11 -1.75
CA GLY A 202 0.55 -14.78 -1.89
C GLY A 202 0.51 -15.75 -3.07
N ALA A 203 1.10 -15.39 -4.20
CA ALA A 203 1.22 -16.23 -5.39
C ALA A 203 2.03 -17.50 -5.11
N GLU A 204 3.21 -17.36 -4.50
CA GLU A 204 4.04 -18.50 -4.09
C GLU A 204 3.30 -19.40 -3.09
N THR A 205 2.61 -18.80 -2.11
CA THR A 205 1.84 -19.54 -1.10
C THR A 205 0.71 -20.37 -1.72
N ALA A 206 0.04 -19.80 -2.73
CA ALA A 206 -1.04 -20.45 -3.48
C ALA A 206 -0.54 -21.44 -4.55
N HIS A 207 0.77 -21.55 -4.78
CA HIS A 207 1.34 -22.27 -5.91
C HIS A 207 0.74 -21.81 -7.25
N TRP A 208 0.54 -20.50 -7.40
CA TRP A 208 -0.02 -19.93 -8.62
C TRP A 208 1.08 -19.69 -9.66
N GLU A 209 0.84 -20.15 -10.90
CA GLU A 209 1.84 -20.17 -11.98
C GLU A 209 1.77 -18.95 -12.92
N GLY A 210 0.87 -18.00 -12.67
CA GLY A 210 0.77 -16.79 -13.49
C GLY A 210 1.77 -15.70 -13.06
N GLU A 211 1.71 -14.55 -13.74
CA GLU A 211 2.67 -13.47 -13.53
C GLU A 211 2.14 -12.34 -12.64
N ILE A 212 2.99 -11.80 -11.77
CA ILE A 212 2.73 -10.55 -11.06
C ILE A 212 3.52 -9.43 -11.74
N LEU A 213 2.82 -8.53 -12.44
CA LEU A 213 3.40 -7.42 -13.18
C LEU A 213 3.19 -6.11 -12.42
N GLY A 214 4.28 -5.46 -12.01
CA GLY A 214 4.25 -4.13 -11.41
C GLY A 214 4.47 -3.04 -12.45
N ILE A 215 3.73 -1.93 -12.38
CA ILE A 215 3.99 -0.71 -13.17
C ILE A 215 4.42 0.38 -12.20
N ASN A 216 5.67 0.84 -12.28
CA ASN A 216 6.17 1.88 -11.39
C ASN A 216 5.58 3.25 -11.75
N VAL A 217 5.13 3.98 -10.73
CA VAL A 217 4.50 5.31 -10.88
C VAL A 217 5.45 6.46 -10.52
N CYS A 218 6.65 6.12 -10.09
CA CYS A 218 7.78 7.01 -9.80
C CYS A 218 9.07 6.19 -9.94
N ASP A 219 10.22 6.85 -9.77
CA ASP A 219 11.54 6.22 -9.80
C ASP A 219 11.71 5.26 -10.99
N ASP A 220 12.63 4.32 -10.93
CA ASP A 220 12.86 3.35 -12.00
C ASP A 220 12.65 1.90 -11.53
N ALA A 221 12.68 0.96 -12.47
CA ALA A 221 12.55 -0.46 -12.19
C ALA A 221 13.66 -0.98 -11.26
N ALA A 222 14.90 -0.49 -11.37
CA ALA A 222 16.01 -0.95 -10.53
C ALA A 222 15.76 -0.60 -9.06
N PHE A 223 15.36 0.64 -8.79
CA PHE A 223 14.98 1.11 -7.46
C PHE A 223 13.87 0.24 -6.84
N PHE A 224 12.81 -0.06 -7.61
CA PHE A 224 11.72 -0.86 -7.08
C PHE A 224 12.05 -2.35 -6.94
N LYS A 225 12.92 -2.91 -7.79
CA LYS A 225 13.46 -4.26 -7.58
C LYS A 225 14.17 -4.36 -6.24
N GLU A 226 15.11 -3.45 -5.98
CA GLU A 226 15.84 -3.40 -4.70
C GLU A 226 14.88 -3.24 -3.52
N ARG A 227 13.94 -2.30 -3.61
CA ARG A 227 12.98 -2.02 -2.53
C ARG A 227 12.07 -3.21 -2.24
N ILE A 228 11.54 -3.87 -3.26
CA ILE A 228 10.68 -5.06 -3.11
C ILE A 228 11.50 -6.23 -2.59
N GLY A 229 12.70 -6.46 -3.11
CA GLY A 229 13.64 -7.47 -2.62
C GLY A 229 13.97 -7.28 -1.14
N GLY A 230 14.18 -6.03 -0.71
CA GLY A 230 14.37 -5.67 0.69
C GLY A 230 13.17 -6.03 1.58
N ILE A 231 11.94 -5.79 1.12
CA ILE A 231 10.71 -6.17 1.84
C ILE A 231 10.59 -7.70 1.96
N LEU A 232 10.83 -8.43 0.87
CA LEU A 232 10.80 -9.90 0.85
C LEU A 232 11.85 -10.49 1.80
N ASN A 233 13.08 -9.95 1.80
CA ASN A 233 14.14 -10.36 2.70
C ASN A 233 13.82 -10.05 4.17
N ALA A 234 13.22 -8.89 4.45
CA ALA A 234 12.74 -8.57 5.80
C ALA A 234 11.61 -9.52 6.23
N PHE A 235 10.71 -9.90 5.32
CA PHE A 235 9.64 -10.86 5.57
C PHE A 235 10.20 -12.24 5.92
N ARG A 236 11.14 -12.77 5.12
CA ARG A 236 11.85 -14.03 5.40
C ARG A 236 12.44 -14.04 6.81
N ARG A 237 13.17 -12.98 7.18
CA ARG A 237 13.81 -12.88 8.50
C ARG A 237 12.78 -12.79 9.63
N LYS A 238 11.77 -11.93 9.50
CA LYS A 238 10.79 -11.69 10.57
C LYS A 238 9.90 -12.91 10.83
N TYR A 239 9.50 -13.63 9.79
CA TYR A 239 8.54 -14.74 9.91
C TYR A 239 9.17 -16.13 9.70
N LYS A 240 10.49 -16.22 9.50
CA LYS A 240 11.20 -17.46 9.18
C LYS A 240 10.57 -18.20 7.99
N ALA A 241 10.02 -17.45 7.05
CA ALA A 241 9.32 -17.97 5.88
C ALA A 241 10.33 -18.43 4.81
N PRO A 242 10.30 -19.69 4.36
CA PRO A 242 11.21 -20.22 3.35
C PRO A 242 10.80 -19.83 1.92
N LEU A 243 10.55 -18.53 1.69
CA LEU A 243 10.18 -18.00 0.37
C LEU A 243 11.30 -18.19 -0.66
N GLN A 244 10.98 -18.76 -1.80
CA GLN A 244 11.89 -18.99 -2.93
C GLN A 244 11.95 -17.83 -3.94
N ILE A 245 11.15 -16.77 -3.74
CA ILE A 245 11.12 -15.58 -4.63
C ILE A 245 12.49 -14.87 -4.70
N SER A 246 13.14 -14.92 -5.84
CA SER A 246 14.36 -14.18 -6.14
C SER A 246 14.06 -12.77 -6.66
N GLU A 247 15.10 -11.97 -6.93
CA GLU A 247 14.93 -10.67 -7.58
C GLU A 247 14.47 -10.79 -9.04
N ASP A 248 14.77 -11.90 -9.70
CA ASP A 248 14.35 -12.16 -11.08
C ASP A 248 12.83 -12.35 -11.19
N ASP A 249 12.18 -12.79 -10.11
CA ASP A 249 10.72 -12.92 -10.02
C ASP A 249 10.00 -11.57 -9.85
N ILE A 250 10.75 -10.47 -9.63
CA ILE A 250 10.19 -9.12 -9.47
C ILE A 250 10.07 -8.46 -10.85
N HIS A 251 8.95 -8.70 -11.52
CA HIS A 251 8.69 -8.13 -12.84
C HIS A 251 8.13 -6.71 -12.75
N LEU A 252 8.84 -5.76 -13.36
CA LEU A 252 8.45 -4.36 -13.44
C LEU A 252 8.41 -3.88 -14.88
N ILE A 253 7.33 -3.19 -15.24
CA ILE A 253 7.14 -2.51 -16.51
C ILE A 253 7.36 -1.02 -16.26
N ASP A 254 8.48 -0.51 -16.79
CA ASP A 254 8.91 0.88 -16.67
C ASP A 254 8.53 1.69 -17.93
N GLY A 255 8.77 3.00 -17.90
CA GLY A 255 8.54 3.92 -19.02
C GLY A 255 7.23 4.70 -18.96
N TYR A 256 6.40 4.45 -17.94
CA TYR A 256 5.09 5.08 -17.75
C TYR A 256 5.06 6.14 -16.61
N VAL A 257 6.22 6.51 -16.07
CA VAL A 257 6.37 7.47 -14.97
C VAL A 257 6.02 8.91 -15.38
N GLY A 258 5.99 9.20 -16.68
CA GLY A 258 5.50 10.48 -17.18
C GLY A 258 6.40 11.66 -16.79
N ARG A 259 5.83 12.67 -16.11
CA ARG A 259 6.58 13.83 -15.58
C ARG A 259 7.10 13.61 -14.16
N GLY A 260 6.94 12.39 -13.63
CA GLY A 260 7.21 12.06 -12.25
C GLY A 260 5.96 12.05 -11.39
N TYR A 261 6.17 11.75 -10.10
CA TYR A 261 5.10 11.46 -9.16
C TYR A 261 4.05 12.58 -9.08
N ALA A 262 2.78 12.19 -9.26
CA ALA A 262 1.59 13.05 -9.21
C ALA A 262 1.54 14.17 -10.28
N LEU A 263 2.31 14.05 -11.36
CA LEU A 263 2.32 15.01 -12.46
C LEU A 263 1.86 14.36 -13.78
N SER A 264 0.55 14.38 -14.04
CA SER A 264 -0.02 13.71 -15.21
C SER A 264 0.24 14.46 -16.53
N ARG A 265 0.48 13.77 -17.63
CA ARG A 265 0.51 14.33 -18.99
C ARG A 265 -0.89 14.34 -19.62
N PRO A 266 -1.18 15.21 -20.61
CA PRO A 266 -2.49 15.24 -21.27
C PRO A 266 -2.92 13.88 -21.85
N GLU A 267 -1.99 13.12 -22.43
CA GLU A 267 -2.24 11.78 -22.96
C GLU A 267 -2.63 10.77 -21.88
N GLU A 268 -2.02 10.83 -20.69
CA GLU A 268 -2.37 9.98 -19.55
C GLU A 268 -3.78 10.29 -19.04
N LEU A 269 -4.15 11.59 -19.02
CA LEU A 269 -5.50 12.01 -18.65
C LEU A 269 -6.53 11.63 -19.72
N GLN A 270 -6.12 11.53 -20.98
CA GLN A 270 -6.99 11.07 -22.05
C GLN A 270 -7.31 9.58 -21.91
N VAL A 271 -6.31 8.75 -21.59
CA VAL A 271 -6.51 7.30 -21.30
C VAL A 271 -7.49 7.07 -20.15
N ILE A 272 -7.57 7.96 -19.16
CA ILE A 272 -8.55 7.86 -18.07
C ILE A 272 -9.98 8.16 -18.55
N LYS A 273 -10.14 8.99 -19.60
CA LYS A 273 -11.45 9.39 -20.13
C LYS A 273 -12.02 8.39 -21.12
N ASP A 274 -11.16 7.77 -21.91
CA ASP A 274 -11.52 6.80 -22.96
C ASP A 274 -12.09 5.49 -22.36
#